data_AF-A0A2E4BWM0-F1
#
_entry.id   AF-A0A2E4BWM0-F1
#
_cell.length_a   1.000
_cell.length_b   1.000
_cell.length_c   1.000
_cell.angle_alpha   90.00
_cell.angle_beta   90.00
_cell.angle_gamma   90.00
#
_symmetry.space_group_name_H-M   'P 1'
#
loop_
_entity.id
_entity.type
_entity.pdbx_description
1 polymer ?
#
loop_
_entity_poly.entity_id
_entity_poly.type
_entity_poly.pdbx_seq_one_letter_code
_entity_poly.pdbx_strand_id
1 'polypeptide(L)'
;MTHENILSNIGSEETLVDDAWLSDLSDINLSSIEGFSTTWNGISEERRTLLIDKLIEMAKDQIHLNYNYIFKYCLDDVFEIVRQRSIEGLWECEDRSLIPTLCALLRSDPSSDVRGAAAEGLAKFAKLANENKILRRDSDRVLSSLLSSIGNLEEDIIVRSKALVSAAVISHDLIEEQIKWAYESDILELQTCAISAMGRSGNPSWLPFLIEELGSPVIEIKREAVIACGCIEEPESVPHLLPLIDDDDLQVQIAVIYSIGNIGGSTARKILKSIIQTGDILLEEAARSSLIALETLDDPIGVE
;
A
#
# COMPACT_ATOMS: atom_id res chain seq x y z
N MET A 1 6.15 -30.74 -2.80
CA MET A 1 7.15 -31.23 -1.81
C MET A 1 6.53 -32.16 -0.75
N THR A 2 7.30 -33.01 -0.05
CA THR A 2 6.85 -33.66 1.21
C THR A 2 6.97 -32.70 2.40
N HIS A 3 6.19 -32.88 3.47
CA HIS A 3 6.28 -32.04 4.67
C HIS A 3 7.68 -32.07 5.31
N GLU A 4 8.34 -33.23 5.35
CA GLU A 4 9.70 -33.37 5.88
C GLU A 4 10.72 -32.53 5.09
N ASN A 5 10.60 -32.50 3.76
CA ASN A 5 11.48 -31.71 2.92
C ASN A 5 11.24 -30.20 3.11
N ILE A 6 9.98 -29.78 3.28
CA ILE A 6 9.64 -28.39 3.61
C ILE A 6 10.31 -27.97 4.92
N LEU A 7 10.16 -28.76 5.98
CA LEU A 7 10.75 -28.47 7.29
C LEU A 7 12.28 -28.45 7.22
N SER A 8 12.90 -29.36 6.47
CA SER A 8 14.35 -29.39 6.27
C SER A 8 14.85 -28.13 5.56
N ASN A 9 14.12 -27.64 4.55
CA ASN A 9 14.52 -26.44 3.80
C ASN A 9 14.33 -25.16 4.62
N ILE A 10 13.23 -25.07 5.37
CA ILE A 10 12.96 -23.94 6.27
C ILE A 10 14.00 -23.91 7.39
N GLY A 11 14.25 -25.04 8.03
CA GLY A 11 15.10 -25.17 9.23
C GLY A 11 16.61 -25.07 8.98
N SER A 12 17.04 -25.02 7.72
CA SER A 12 18.46 -24.95 7.35
C SER A 12 18.86 -23.52 7.03
N GLU A 13 19.81 -22.98 7.80
CA GLU A 13 20.39 -21.64 7.58
C GLU A 13 21.15 -21.55 6.24
N GLU A 14 21.68 -22.67 5.75
CA GLU A 14 22.52 -22.72 4.55
C GLU A 14 21.72 -22.98 3.26
N THR A 15 20.48 -23.48 3.37
CA THR A 15 19.67 -23.82 2.20
C THR A 15 19.29 -22.55 1.44
N LEU A 16 19.62 -22.49 0.15
CA LEU A 16 19.23 -21.37 -0.71
C LEU A 16 17.71 -21.19 -0.71
N VAL A 17 17.27 -19.94 -0.54
CA VAL A 17 15.86 -19.56 -0.64
C VAL A 17 15.58 -19.25 -2.11
N ASP A 18 15.13 -20.27 -2.85
CA ASP A 18 14.84 -20.17 -4.28
C ASP A 18 13.35 -20.41 -4.58
N ASP A 19 12.93 -19.92 -5.75
CA ASP A 19 11.52 -19.91 -6.16
C ASP A 19 10.94 -21.32 -6.29
N ALA A 20 11.76 -22.34 -6.55
CA ALA A 20 11.28 -23.66 -6.90
C ALA A 20 10.59 -24.34 -5.71
N TRP A 21 11.21 -24.32 -4.52
CA TRP A 21 10.61 -24.93 -3.35
C TRP A 21 9.69 -23.99 -2.56
N LEU A 22 9.85 -22.67 -2.71
CA LEU A 22 8.91 -21.71 -2.14
C LEU A 22 7.56 -21.69 -2.85
N SER A 23 7.52 -22.00 -4.15
CA SER A 23 6.25 -22.18 -4.88
C SER A 23 5.42 -23.31 -4.28
N ASP A 24 6.08 -24.36 -3.79
CA ASP A 24 5.43 -25.48 -3.10
C ASP A 24 4.82 -25.08 -1.74
N LEU A 25 5.11 -23.89 -1.20
CA LEU A 25 4.50 -23.40 0.04
C LEU A 25 3.16 -22.66 -0.18
N SER A 26 2.76 -22.43 -1.44
CA SER A 26 1.50 -21.75 -1.74
C SER A 26 0.30 -22.53 -1.20
N ASP A 27 -0.65 -21.82 -0.61
CA ASP A 27 -1.88 -22.33 0.01
C ASP A 27 -1.67 -23.38 1.11
N ILE A 28 -0.42 -23.62 1.54
CA ILE A 28 -0.14 -24.56 2.62
C ILE A 28 -0.51 -23.93 3.95
N ASN A 29 -1.45 -24.57 4.65
CA ASN A 29 -1.69 -24.26 6.04
C ASN A 29 -0.58 -24.88 6.92
N LEU A 30 0.48 -24.11 7.21
CA LEU A 30 1.63 -24.59 7.99
C LEU A 30 1.28 -24.99 9.43
N SER A 31 0.14 -24.53 9.98
CA SER A 31 -0.32 -25.02 11.29
C SER A 31 -0.74 -26.49 11.28
N SER A 32 -0.96 -27.07 10.09
CA SER A 32 -1.24 -28.49 9.90
C SER A 32 0.03 -29.35 9.73
N ILE A 33 1.21 -28.72 9.60
CA ILE A 33 2.49 -29.42 9.51
C ILE A 33 3.03 -29.64 10.93
N GLU A 34 3.01 -30.89 11.38
CA GLU A 34 3.64 -31.29 12.63
C GLU A 34 5.12 -30.91 12.64
N GLY A 35 5.56 -30.21 13.68
CA GLY A 35 6.95 -29.76 13.82
C GLY A 35 7.26 -28.38 13.22
N PHE A 36 6.36 -27.78 12.43
CA PHE A 36 6.62 -26.45 11.83
C PHE A 36 6.99 -25.38 12.85
N SER A 37 6.20 -25.26 13.93
CA SER A 37 6.47 -24.25 14.96
C SER A 37 7.85 -24.47 15.60
N THR A 38 8.25 -25.71 15.87
CA THR A 38 9.57 -26.04 16.42
C THR A 38 10.69 -25.66 15.44
N THR A 39 10.53 -26.00 14.16
CA THR A 39 11.50 -25.67 13.11
C THR A 39 11.62 -24.14 12.94
N TRP A 40 10.49 -23.44 12.79
CA TRP A 40 10.45 -21.99 12.64
C TRP A 40 11.05 -21.27 13.85
N ASN A 41 10.75 -21.75 15.06
CA ASN A 41 11.29 -21.16 16.27
C ASN A 41 12.80 -21.43 16.45
N GLY A 42 13.35 -22.43 15.78
CA GLY A 42 14.75 -22.80 15.82
C GLY A 42 15.67 -22.02 14.87
N ILE A 43 15.11 -21.30 13.89
CA ILE A 43 15.88 -20.52 12.92
C ILE A 43 16.09 -19.07 13.33
N SER A 44 17.17 -18.48 12.80
CA SER A 44 17.62 -17.11 13.04
C SER A 44 16.60 -16.05 12.58
N GLU A 45 16.73 -14.82 13.10
CA GLU A 45 15.95 -13.67 12.64
C GLU A 45 16.22 -13.39 11.16
N GLU A 46 17.48 -13.46 10.74
CA GLU A 46 17.92 -13.25 9.38
C GLU A 46 17.26 -14.26 8.43
N ARG A 47 17.18 -15.53 8.85
CA ARG A 47 16.53 -16.59 8.06
C ARG A 47 15.04 -16.37 7.93
N ARG A 48 14.34 -16.04 9.02
CA ARG A 48 12.89 -15.76 8.97
C ARG A 48 12.60 -14.58 8.07
N THR A 49 13.37 -13.50 8.22
CA THR A 49 13.20 -12.28 7.42
C THR A 49 13.42 -12.58 5.94
N LEU A 50 14.51 -13.28 5.59
CA LEU A 50 14.79 -13.69 4.22
C LEU A 50 13.66 -14.53 3.61
N LEU A 51 13.12 -15.48 4.37
CA LEU A 51 11.99 -16.31 3.91
C LEU A 51 10.75 -15.45 3.66
N ILE A 52 10.37 -14.59 4.61
CA ILE A 52 9.19 -13.73 4.46
C ILE A 52 9.36 -12.76 3.29
N ASP A 53 10.52 -12.12 3.16
CA ASP A 53 10.80 -11.20 2.05
C ASP A 53 10.66 -11.88 0.70
N LYS A 54 11.23 -13.08 0.56
CA LYS A 54 11.15 -13.81 -0.70
C LYS A 54 9.74 -14.27 -1.02
N LEU A 55 8.95 -14.66 -0.02
CA LEU A 55 7.54 -14.99 -0.20
C LEU A 55 6.72 -13.78 -0.66
N ILE A 56 7.00 -12.58 -0.13
CA ILE A 56 6.35 -11.32 -0.56
C ILE A 56 6.71 -11.00 -2.00
N GLU A 57 7.99 -11.08 -2.37
CA GLU A 57 8.48 -10.88 -3.74
C GLU A 57 7.76 -11.83 -4.70
N MET A 58 7.75 -13.13 -4.40
CA MET A 58 7.08 -14.13 -5.24
C MET A 58 5.57 -13.91 -5.36
N ALA A 59 4.89 -13.52 -4.28
CA ALA A 59 3.45 -13.22 -4.32
C ALA A 59 3.13 -11.98 -5.19
N LYS A 60 4.04 -11.00 -5.26
CA LYS A 60 3.90 -9.82 -6.12
C LYS A 60 4.15 -10.15 -7.59
N ASP A 61 5.17 -10.96 -7.86
CA ASP A 61 5.55 -11.34 -9.23
C ASP A 61 4.61 -12.39 -9.83
N GLN A 62 4.04 -13.27 -9.00
CA GLN A 62 3.24 -14.41 -9.41
C GLN A 62 1.90 -14.43 -8.67
N ILE A 63 0.90 -13.77 -9.26
CA ILE A 63 -0.43 -13.53 -8.68
C ILE A 63 -1.17 -14.82 -8.23
N HIS A 64 -0.80 -15.98 -8.80
CA HIS A 64 -1.41 -17.26 -8.45
C HIS A 64 -0.86 -17.87 -7.15
N LEU A 65 0.25 -17.35 -6.61
CA LEU A 65 0.85 -17.81 -5.36
C LEU A 65 0.22 -17.11 -4.16
N ASN A 66 -0.10 -17.87 -3.12
CA ASN A 66 -0.78 -17.38 -1.93
C ASN A 66 -0.12 -17.90 -0.65
N TYR A 67 0.47 -16.99 0.12
CA TYR A 67 1.19 -17.32 1.35
C TYR A 67 0.48 -16.81 2.61
N ASN A 68 -0.82 -16.48 2.52
CA ASN A 68 -1.57 -15.86 3.60
C ASN A 68 -1.54 -16.65 4.92
N TYR A 69 -1.50 -17.99 4.87
CA TYR A 69 -1.38 -18.82 6.07
C TYR A 69 -0.06 -18.57 6.81
N ILE A 70 1.04 -18.43 6.06
CA ILE A 70 2.38 -18.20 6.61
C ILE A 70 2.44 -16.81 7.23
N PHE A 71 2.00 -15.80 6.49
CA PHE A 71 1.97 -14.43 6.97
C PHE A 71 1.10 -14.28 8.22
N LYS A 72 -0.11 -14.88 8.23
CA LYS A 72 -0.99 -14.88 9.42
C LYS A 72 -0.33 -15.55 10.63
N TYR A 73 0.39 -16.64 10.45
CA TYR A 73 1.13 -17.29 11.53
C TYR A 73 2.22 -16.37 12.10
N CYS A 74 2.91 -15.64 11.23
CA CYS A 74 4.02 -14.77 11.59
C CYS A 74 3.61 -13.41 12.20
N LEU A 75 2.30 -13.12 12.31
CA LEU A 75 1.82 -11.91 12.99
C LEU A 75 2.10 -11.91 14.49
N ASP A 76 2.34 -13.08 15.10
CA ASP A 76 2.70 -13.24 16.51
C ASP A 76 4.19 -13.60 16.68
N ASP A 77 5.04 -13.38 15.66
CA ASP A 77 6.47 -13.71 15.73
C ASP A 77 7.20 -12.86 16.78
N VAL A 78 8.27 -13.42 17.35
CA VAL A 78 9.09 -12.75 18.36
C VAL A 78 9.84 -11.54 17.79
N PHE A 79 10.19 -11.58 16.50
CA PHE A 79 10.92 -10.50 15.83
C PHE A 79 9.96 -9.51 15.20
N GLU A 80 10.14 -8.23 15.50
CA GLU A 80 9.28 -7.15 14.99
C GLU A 80 9.33 -7.03 13.47
N ILE A 81 10.51 -7.24 12.86
CA ILE A 81 10.65 -7.22 11.41
C ILE A 81 9.81 -8.32 10.75
N VAL A 82 9.77 -9.52 11.33
CA VAL A 82 8.96 -10.63 10.81
C VAL A 82 7.47 -10.29 10.90
N ARG A 83 7.01 -9.71 12.03
CA ARG A 83 5.61 -9.25 12.17
C ARG A 83 5.27 -8.17 11.15
N GLN A 84 6.11 -7.14 11.04
CA GLN A 84 5.93 -6.04 10.10
C GLN A 84 5.81 -6.54 8.65
N ARG A 85 6.80 -7.30 8.19
CA ARG A 85 6.84 -7.81 6.81
C ARG A 85 5.68 -8.76 6.53
N SER A 86 5.24 -9.54 7.52
CA SER A 86 4.07 -10.41 7.38
C SER A 86 2.78 -9.62 7.19
N ILE A 87 2.61 -8.46 7.83
CA ILE A 87 1.48 -7.57 7.57
C ILE A 87 1.52 -7.06 6.12
N GLU A 88 2.70 -6.68 5.63
CA GLU A 88 2.87 -6.27 4.23
C GLU A 88 2.57 -7.39 3.23
N GLY A 89 2.93 -8.63 3.56
CA GLY A 89 2.59 -9.80 2.74
C GLY A 89 1.08 -10.07 2.65
N LEU A 90 0.29 -9.56 3.60
CA LEU A 90 -1.17 -9.68 3.62
C LEU A 90 -1.89 -8.55 2.86
N TRP A 91 -1.19 -7.76 2.04
CA TRP A 91 -1.73 -6.59 1.33
C TRP A 91 -3.01 -6.86 0.51
N GLU A 92 -3.14 -8.02 -0.15
CA GLU A 92 -4.36 -8.42 -0.88
C GLU A 92 -5.31 -9.32 -0.06
N CYS A 93 -5.03 -9.57 1.21
CA CYS A 93 -5.86 -10.45 2.02
C CYS A 93 -7.16 -9.77 2.45
N GLU A 94 -8.30 -10.19 1.89
CA GLU A 94 -9.63 -9.70 2.25
C GLU A 94 -10.31 -10.50 3.38
N ASP A 95 -9.57 -11.40 4.05
CA ASP A 95 -10.11 -12.18 5.15
C ASP A 95 -10.38 -11.29 6.37
N ARG A 96 -11.65 -10.95 6.57
CA ARG A 96 -12.13 -10.13 7.69
C ARG A 96 -11.76 -10.65 9.09
N SER A 97 -11.37 -11.91 9.24
CA SER A 97 -10.85 -12.43 10.50
C SER A 97 -9.51 -11.81 10.90
N LEU A 98 -8.83 -11.14 9.97
CA LEU A 98 -7.59 -10.39 10.18
C LEU A 98 -7.80 -9.04 10.88
N ILE A 99 -8.98 -8.43 10.71
CA ILE A 99 -9.30 -7.09 11.26
C ILE A 99 -9.04 -6.99 12.77
N PRO A 100 -9.53 -7.92 13.62
CA PRO A 100 -9.26 -7.87 15.06
C PRO A 100 -7.77 -7.92 15.39
N THR A 101 -6.99 -8.71 14.64
CA THR A 101 -5.55 -8.87 14.84
C THR A 101 -4.80 -7.60 14.46
N LEU A 102 -5.08 -7.01 13.29
CA LEU A 102 -4.45 -5.75 12.89
C LEU A 102 -4.82 -4.59 13.84
N CYS A 103 -6.07 -4.52 14.30
CA CYS A 103 -6.46 -3.54 15.32
C CYS A 103 -5.72 -3.73 16.65
N ALA A 104 -5.40 -4.98 17.03
CA ALA A 104 -4.64 -5.27 18.24
C ALA A 104 -3.16 -4.88 18.08
N LEU A 105 -2.55 -5.22 16.94
CA LEU A 105 -1.18 -4.84 16.60
C LEU A 105 -1.03 -3.33 16.56
N LEU A 106 -1.91 -2.60 15.85
CA LEU A 106 -1.91 -1.12 15.82
C LEU A 106 -2.03 -0.51 17.22
N ARG A 107 -2.77 -1.13 18.14
CA ARG A 107 -2.97 -0.57 19.48
C ARG A 107 -1.80 -0.82 20.42
N SER A 108 -1.18 -1.99 20.33
CA SER A 108 -0.41 -2.54 21.45
C SER A 108 0.92 -3.17 21.08
N ASP A 109 1.28 -3.28 19.79
CA ASP A 109 2.60 -3.80 19.44
C ASP A 109 3.69 -2.87 20.00
N PRO A 110 4.75 -3.41 20.63
CA PRO A 110 5.84 -2.59 21.15
C PRO A 110 6.53 -1.74 20.08
N SER A 111 6.64 -2.26 18.85
CA SER A 111 7.33 -1.60 17.75
C SER A 111 6.41 -0.64 17.01
N SER A 112 6.85 0.61 16.84
CA SER A 112 6.15 1.59 16.00
C SER A 112 6.07 1.13 14.54
N ASP A 113 7.07 0.39 14.05
CA ASP A 113 7.08 -0.10 12.67
C ASP A 113 5.96 -1.13 12.43
N VAL A 114 5.75 -2.03 13.40
CA VAL A 114 4.64 -2.99 13.36
C VAL A 114 3.29 -2.28 13.52
N ARG A 115 3.16 -1.31 14.42
CA ARG A 115 1.94 -0.50 14.54
C ARG A 115 1.63 0.23 13.23
N GLY A 116 2.65 0.83 12.60
CA GLY A 116 2.52 1.52 11.32
C GLY A 116 2.11 0.58 10.20
N ALA A 117 2.74 -0.59 10.08
CA ALA A 117 2.34 -1.62 9.13
C ALA A 117 0.91 -2.11 9.39
N ALA A 118 0.50 -2.25 10.65
CA ALA A 118 -0.88 -2.62 10.99
C ALA A 118 -1.90 -1.53 10.58
N ALA A 119 -1.58 -0.24 10.75
CA ALA A 119 -2.40 0.84 10.22
C ALA A 119 -2.56 0.75 8.70
N GLU A 120 -1.47 0.51 7.99
CA GLU A 120 -1.44 0.37 6.53
C GLU A 120 -2.19 -0.88 6.05
N GLY A 121 -2.04 -2.02 6.74
CA GLY A 121 -2.81 -3.24 6.48
C GLY A 121 -4.33 -3.04 6.68
N LEU A 122 -4.73 -2.13 7.56
CA LEU A 122 -6.14 -1.75 7.74
C LEU A 122 -6.68 -0.91 6.56
N ALA A 123 -5.85 -0.32 5.69
CA ALA A 123 -6.30 0.47 4.54
C ALA A 123 -7.17 -0.35 3.56
N LYS A 124 -6.81 -1.60 3.29
CA LYS A 124 -7.62 -2.51 2.45
C LYS A 124 -9.01 -2.69 3.05
N PHE A 125 -9.11 -2.88 4.36
CA PHE A 125 -10.39 -3.02 5.06
C PHE A 125 -11.16 -1.70 5.17
N ALA A 126 -10.49 -0.55 5.26
CA ALA A 126 -11.12 0.76 5.19
C ALA A 126 -11.75 1.00 3.81
N LYS A 127 -11.06 0.61 2.72
CA LYS A 127 -11.62 0.62 1.37
C LYS A 127 -12.85 -0.29 1.25
N LEU A 128 -12.74 -1.54 1.72
CA LEU A 128 -13.88 -2.47 1.74
C LEU A 128 -15.06 -1.95 2.59
N ALA A 129 -14.79 -1.23 3.69
CA ALA A 129 -15.81 -0.58 4.51
C ALA A 129 -16.52 0.52 3.73
N ASN A 130 -15.77 1.41 3.07
CA ASN A 130 -16.33 2.47 2.22
C ASN A 130 -17.20 1.92 1.08
N GLU A 131 -16.78 0.79 0.50
CA GLU A 131 -17.52 0.08 -0.56
C GLU A 131 -18.69 -0.77 -0.02
N ASN A 132 -18.96 -0.77 1.30
CA ASN A 132 -19.98 -1.58 1.96
C ASN A 132 -19.82 -3.10 1.73
N LYS A 133 -18.59 -3.58 1.55
CA LYS A 133 -18.25 -4.99 1.27
C LYS A 133 -17.96 -5.84 2.53
N ILE A 134 -17.88 -5.22 3.70
CA ILE A 134 -17.72 -5.92 4.99
C ILE A 134 -18.85 -5.57 5.95
N LEU A 135 -18.97 -6.31 7.07
CA LEU A 135 -20.02 -6.04 8.03
C LEU A 135 -19.82 -4.66 8.69
N ARG A 136 -20.95 -3.99 9.01
CA ARG A 136 -20.95 -2.72 9.74
C ARG A 136 -20.11 -2.76 11.02
N ARG A 137 -20.23 -3.84 11.82
CA ARG A 137 -19.43 -4.02 13.04
C ARG A 137 -17.91 -3.97 12.77
N ASP A 138 -17.48 -4.52 11.65
CA ASP A 138 -16.07 -4.54 11.29
C ASP A 138 -15.64 -3.18 10.73
N SER A 139 -16.51 -2.53 9.95
CA SER A 139 -16.31 -1.16 9.48
C SER A 139 -16.13 -0.20 10.67
N ASP A 140 -17.03 -0.26 11.65
CA ASP A 140 -16.97 0.54 12.88
C ASP A 140 -15.69 0.26 13.67
N ARG A 141 -15.22 -0.99 13.67
CA ARG A 141 -13.99 -1.40 14.34
C ARG A 141 -12.74 -0.85 13.67
N VAL A 142 -12.64 -0.96 12.34
CA VAL A 142 -11.54 -0.39 11.54
C VAL A 142 -11.47 1.11 11.77
N LEU A 143 -12.59 1.81 11.59
CA LEU A 143 -12.67 3.26 11.75
C LEU A 143 -12.29 3.69 13.17
N SER A 144 -12.87 3.07 14.21
CA SER A 144 -12.56 3.41 15.59
C SER A 144 -11.09 3.17 15.95
N SER A 145 -10.48 2.11 15.41
CA SER A 145 -9.07 1.80 15.66
C SER A 145 -8.14 2.83 15.01
N LEU A 146 -8.41 3.21 13.77
CA LEU A 146 -7.62 4.21 13.04
C LEU A 146 -7.77 5.59 13.70
N LEU A 147 -9.00 6.03 13.99
CA LEU A 147 -9.24 7.31 14.68
C LEU A 147 -8.56 7.38 16.06
N SER A 148 -8.55 6.27 16.81
CA SER A 148 -7.86 6.22 18.09
C SER A 148 -6.35 6.43 17.96
N SER A 149 -5.73 5.92 16.88
CA SER A 149 -4.30 6.11 16.63
C SER A 149 -4.02 7.55 16.15
N ILE A 150 -4.81 8.06 15.20
CA ILE A 150 -4.69 9.44 14.67
C ILE A 150 -4.73 10.48 15.79
N GLY A 151 -5.69 10.34 16.72
CA GLY A 151 -5.89 11.26 17.85
C GLY A 151 -4.95 11.05 19.05
N ASN A 152 -4.11 10.02 19.05
CA ASN A 152 -3.18 9.77 20.15
C ASN A 152 -1.90 10.60 19.99
N LEU A 153 -1.75 11.68 20.76
CA LEU A 153 -0.57 12.56 20.69
C LEU A 153 0.72 11.91 21.22
N GLU A 154 0.63 10.81 21.97
CA GLU A 154 1.78 10.03 22.43
C GLU A 154 2.20 8.95 21.42
N GLU A 155 1.41 8.74 20.36
CA GLU A 155 1.76 7.80 19.30
C GLU A 155 2.85 8.35 18.40
N ASP A 156 3.65 7.44 17.84
CA ASP A 156 4.66 7.76 16.85
C ASP A 156 4.03 8.46 15.63
N ILE A 157 4.71 9.50 15.14
CA ILE A 157 4.20 10.36 14.08
C ILE A 157 3.98 9.61 12.77
N ILE A 158 4.82 8.61 12.45
CA ILE A 158 4.68 7.79 11.26
C ILE A 158 3.46 6.88 11.39
N VAL A 159 3.21 6.32 12.57
CA VAL A 159 2.02 5.51 12.83
C VAL A 159 0.75 6.35 12.67
N ARG A 160 0.72 7.55 13.26
CA ARG A 160 -0.40 8.49 13.10
C ARG A 160 -0.63 8.85 11.64
N SER A 161 0.44 9.11 10.88
CA SER A 161 0.36 9.42 9.46
C SER A 161 -0.20 8.25 8.64
N LYS A 162 0.32 7.04 8.84
CA LYS A 162 -0.21 5.84 8.17
C LYS A 162 -1.66 5.58 8.52
N ALA A 163 -2.06 5.80 9.77
CA ALA A 163 -3.44 5.66 10.20
C ALA A 163 -4.37 6.69 9.52
N LEU A 164 -3.95 7.96 9.43
CA LEU A 164 -4.70 9.03 8.77
C LEU A 164 -4.92 8.71 7.28
N VAL A 165 -3.84 8.36 6.59
CA VAL A 165 -3.85 7.98 5.18
C VAL A 165 -4.74 6.76 4.92
N SER A 166 -4.67 5.75 5.78
CA SER A 166 -5.48 4.52 5.65
C SER A 166 -6.96 4.77 5.91
N ALA A 167 -7.29 5.71 6.79
CA ALA A 167 -8.67 6.09 7.10
C ALA A 167 -9.27 7.02 6.04
N ALA A 168 -8.46 7.74 5.27
CA ALA A 168 -8.87 8.83 4.38
C ALA A 168 -9.95 8.45 3.35
N VAL A 169 -10.00 7.19 2.93
CA VAL A 169 -11.03 6.67 2.01
C VAL A 169 -12.44 6.65 2.63
N ILE A 170 -12.55 6.76 3.95
CA ILE A 170 -13.83 6.82 4.68
C ILE A 170 -14.19 8.29 4.87
N SER A 171 -15.33 8.71 4.32
CA SER A 171 -15.86 10.06 4.55
C SER A 171 -16.28 10.24 6.02
N HIS A 172 -15.56 11.11 6.74
CA HIS A 172 -15.78 11.36 8.16
C HIS A 172 -15.20 12.73 8.58
N ASP A 173 -16.00 13.57 9.25
CA ASP A 173 -15.62 14.94 9.63
C ASP A 173 -14.30 15.01 10.41
N LEU A 174 -14.12 14.13 11.41
CA LEU A 174 -12.85 14.09 12.17
C LEU A 174 -11.64 13.75 11.29
N ILE A 175 -11.80 12.96 10.22
CA ILE A 175 -10.69 12.66 9.32
C ILE A 175 -10.34 13.91 8.52
N GLU A 176 -11.34 14.62 7.99
CA GLU A 176 -11.13 15.89 7.28
C GLU A 176 -10.46 16.95 8.17
N GLU A 177 -10.86 17.05 9.44
CA GLU A 177 -10.22 17.93 10.42
C GLU A 177 -8.76 17.57 10.65
N GLN A 178 -8.44 16.27 10.75
CA GLN A 178 -7.07 15.79 10.95
C GLN A 178 -6.20 15.99 9.70
N ILE A 179 -6.76 15.87 8.50
CA ILE A 179 -6.08 16.21 7.24
C ILE A 179 -5.69 17.70 7.25
N LYS A 180 -6.62 18.61 7.60
CA LYS A 180 -6.32 20.05 7.66
C LYS A 180 -5.24 20.36 8.69
N TRP A 181 -5.37 19.78 9.90
CA TRP A 181 -4.38 19.97 10.96
C TRP A 181 -2.97 19.50 10.53
N ALA A 182 -2.87 18.34 9.87
CA ALA A 182 -1.59 17.81 9.40
C ALA A 182 -1.00 18.65 8.26
N TYR A 183 -1.84 19.15 7.35
CA TYR A 183 -1.44 20.05 6.26
C TYR A 183 -0.91 21.39 6.77
N GLU A 184 -1.53 21.96 7.81
CA GLU A 184 -1.12 23.22 8.44
C GLU A 184 0.11 23.07 9.36
N SER A 185 0.64 21.86 9.54
CA SER A 185 1.79 21.64 10.41
C SER A 185 3.11 22.06 9.75
N ASP A 186 4.11 22.40 10.57
CA ASP A 186 5.48 22.67 10.11
C ASP A 186 6.32 21.38 9.92
N ILE A 187 5.69 20.20 10.02
CA ILE A 187 6.37 18.91 9.95
C ILE A 187 6.13 18.32 8.56
N LEU A 188 7.20 18.19 7.77
CA LEU A 188 7.14 17.71 6.39
C LEU A 188 6.39 16.37 6.28
N GLU A 189 6.65 15.43 7.20
CA GLU A 189 6.01 14.11 7.21
C GLU A 189 4.48 14.20 7.39
N LEU A 190 3.99 15.15 8.18
CA LEU A 190 2.56 15.39 8.36
C LEU A 190 1.95 16.11 7.16
N GLN A 191 2.67 17.06 6.55
CA GLN A 191 2.20 17.73 5.34
C GLN A 191 2.07 16.76 4.17
N THR A 192 3.10 15.94 3.91
CA THR A 192 3.05 14.89 2.86
C THR A 192 1.93 13.89 3.14
N CYS A 193 1.78 13.45 4.39
CA CYS A 193 0.68 12.59 4.81
C CYS A 193 -0.70 13.21 4.52
N ALA A 194 -0.89 14.49 4.83
CA ALA A 194 -2.14 15.20 4.59
C ALA A 194 -2.47 15.23 3.09
N ILE A 195 -1.50 15.56 2.23
CA ILE A 195 -1.67 15.59 0.78
C ILE A 195 -2.02 14.20 0.25
N SER A 196 -1.35 13.15 0.74
CA SER A 196 -1.68 11.77 0.41
C SER A 196 -3.11 11.39 0.81
N ALA A 197 -3.53 11.83 1.99
CA ALA A 197 -4.88 11.60 2.51
C ALA A 197 -5.95 12.38 1.72
N MET A 198 -5.66 13.61 1.30
CA MET A 198 -6.52 14.38 0.38
C MET A 198 -6.77 13.60 -0.91
N GLY A 199 -5.71 13.05 -1.51
CA GLY A 199 -5.80 12.19 -2.69
C GLY A 199 -6.66 10.95 -2.46
N ARG A 200 -6.34 10.17 -1.42
CA ARG A 200 -7.06 8.93 -1.08
C ARG A 200 -8.52 9.13 -0.69
N SER A 201 -8.90 10.32 -0.24
CA SER A 201 -10.30 10.63 0.07
C SER A 201 -11.19 10.64 -1.17
N GLY A 202 -10.62 10.85 -2.36
CA GLY A 202 -11.37 11.01 -3.60
C GLY A 202 -12.32 12.21 -3.58
N ASN A 203 -12.15 13.16 -2.64
CA ASN A 203 -13.02 14.33 -2.50
C ASN A 203 -12.47 15.51 -3.31
N PRO A 204 -13.15 15.95 -4.39
CA PRO A 204 -12.68 17.04 -5.26
C PRO A 204 -12.51 18.39 -4.55
N SER A 205 -13.10 18.58 -3.36
CA SER A 205 -12.92 19.82 -2.59
C SER A 205 -11.49 20.06 -2.15
N TRP A 206 -10.61 19.05 -2.23
CA TRP A 206 -9.17 19.20 -1.96
C TRP A 206 -8.36 19.70 -3.15
N LEU A 207 -8.91 19.67 -4.38
CA LEU A 207 -8.18 20.08 -5.58
C LEU A 207 -7.53 21.46 -5.49
N PRO A 208 -8.15 22.52 -4.91
CA PRO A 208 -7.49 23.81 -4.77
C PRO A 208 -6.18 23.75 -3.98
N PHE A 209 -6.14 22.96 -2.91
CA PHE A 209 -4.94 22.76 -2.10
C PHE A 209 -3.88 21.98 -2.89
N LEU A 210 -4.29 20.90 -3.56
CA LEU A 210 -3.37 20.08 -4.35
C LEU A 210 -2.76 20.85 -5.52
N ILE A 211 -3.57 21.64 -6.23
CA ILE A 211 -3.12 22.48 -7.35
C ILE A 211 -2.11 23.54 -6.89
N GLU A 212 -2.27 24.10 -5.69
CA GLU A 212 -1.27 25.00 -5.10
C GLU A 212 0.07 24.27 -4.87
N GLU A 213 0.02 23.05 -4.32
CA GLU A 213 1.22 22.27 -4.01
C GLU A 213 1.96 21.71 -5.24
N LEU A 214 1.33 21.68 -6.42
CA LEU A 214 2.04 21.41 -7.68
C LEU A 214 3.16 22.42 -7.98
N GLY A 215 3.08 23.62 -7.38
CA GLY A 215 4.11 24.65 -7.45
C GLY A 215 5.13 24.62 -6.31
N SER A 216 5.05 23.64 -5.41
CA SER A 216 5.88 23.60 -4.20
C SER A 216 7.38 23.48 -4.54
N PRO A 217 8.26 24.23 -3.85
CA PRO A 217 9.71 24.07 -3.98
C PRO A 217 10.21 22.77 -3.31
N VAL A 218 9.38 22.15 -2.47
CA VAL A 218 9.70 20.88 -1.80
C VAL A 218 9.27 19.74 -2.72
N ILE A 219 10.24 18.99 -3.25
CA ILE A 219 10.02 17.96 -4.27
C ILE A 219 9.07 16.88 -3.76
N GLU A 220 9.19 16.50 -2.48
CA GLU A 220 8.35 15.49 -1.84
C GLU A 220 6.87 15.93 -1.82
N ILE A 221 6.61 17.19 -1.49
CA ILE A 221 5.26 17.78 -1.47
C ILE A 221 4.69 17.88 -2.88
N LYS A 222 5.49 18.39 -3.83
CA LYS A 222 5.10 18.50 -5.23
C LYS A 222 4.71 17.13 -5.81
N ARG A 223 5.57 16.13 -5.61
CA ARG A 223 5.34 14.76 -6.10
C ARG A 223 4.07 14.16 -5.48
N GLU A 224 3.87 14.34 -4.18
CA GLU A 224 2.67 13.83 -3.51
C GLU A 224 1.40 14.53 -4.01
N ALA A 225 1.46 15.83 -4.29
CA ALA A 225 0.34 16.58 -4.84
C ALA A 225 -0.04 16.11 -6.25
N VAL A 226 0.95 15.77 -7.08
CA VAL A 226 0.74 15.14 -8.38
C VAL A 226 0.00 13.81 -8.21
N ILE A 227 0.50 12.92 -7.36
CA ILE A 227 -0.11 11.61 -7.09
C ILE A 227 -1.54 11.78 -6.56
N ALA A 228 -1.75 12.71 -5.63
CA ALA A 228 -3.05 12.98 -5.03
C ALA A 228 -4.07 13.50 -6.06
N CYS A 229 -3.66 14.36 -7.01
CA CYS A 229 -4.51 14.75 -8.14
C CYS A 229 -4.93 13.53 -8.98
N GLY A 230 -3.99 12.62 -9.22
CA GLY A 230 -4.25 11.34 -9.91
C GLY A 230 -5.23 10.44 -9.16
N CYS A 231 -5.18 10.40 -7.83
CA CYS A 231 -6.10 9.61 -7.00
C CYS A 231 -7.51 10.20 -6.87
N ILE A 232 -7.65 11.52 -6.98
CA ILE A 232 -8.97 12.16 -7.03
C ILE A 232 -9.65 11.91 -8.38
N GLU A 233 -8.87 11.63 -9.44
CA GLU A 233 -9.34 11.27 -10.78
C GLU A 233 -10.20 12.35 -11.47
N GLU A 234 -10.02 13.62 -11.08
CA GLU A 234 -10.79 14.74 -11.62
C GLU A 234 -10.11 15.36 -12.85
N PRO A 235 -10.78 15.41 -14.02
CA PRO A 235 -10.22 15.99 -15.26
C PRO A 235 -9.78 17.44 -15.15
N GLU A 236 -10.32 18.20 -14.18
CA GLU A 236 -9.94 19.59 -13.90
C GLU A 236 -8.45 19.73 -13.51
N SER A 237 -7.83 18.68 -12.98
CA SER A 237 -6.40 18.70 -12.62
C SER A 237 -5.46 18.59 -13.83
N VAL A 238 -5.92 18.05 -14.96
CA VAL A 238 -5.06 17.75 -16.13
C VAL A 238 -4.33 18.99 -16.68
N PRO A 239 -4.96 20.16 -16.86
CA PRO A 239 -4.25 21.37 -17.31
C PRO A 239 -3.15 21.84 -16.34
N HIS A 240 -3.27 21.52 -15.04
CA HIS A 240 -2.28 21.87 -14.03
C HIS A 240 -1.14 20.86 -13.93
N LEU A 241 -1.41 19.59 -14.22
CA LEU A 241 -0.41 18.53 -14.27
C LEU A 241 0.45 18.58 -15.53
N LEU A 242 -0.12 18.98 -16.67
CA LEU A 242 0.56 18.92 -17.97
C LEU A 242 1.92 19.65 -18.02
N PRO A 243 2.10 20.86 -17.44
CA PRO A 243 3.40 21.53 -17.42
C PRO A 243 4.51 20.76 -16.68
N LEU A 244 4.14 19.87 -15.75
CA LEU A 244 5.09 19.10 -14.94
C LEU A 244 5.64 17.86 -15.66
N ILE A 245 5.20 17.57 -16.89
CA ILE A 245 5.84 16.56 -17.75
C ILE A 245 7.30 16.97 -18.06
N ASP A 246 7.58 18.27 -18.08
CA ASP A 246 8.91 18.83 -18.32
C ASP A 246 9.56 19.32 -17.00
N ASP A 247 9.13 18.83 -15.83
CA ASP A 247 9.71 19.21 -14.52
C ASP A 247 11.19 18.78 -14.43
N ASP A 248 12.02 19.48 -13.65
CA ASP A 248 13.43 19.13 -13.50
C ASP A 248 13.64 17.76 -12.80
N ASP A 249 12.68 17.31 -12.00
CA ASP A 249 12.73 16.05 -11.29
C ASP A 249 12.02 14.91 -12.05
N LEU A 250 12.78 13.87 -12.42
CA LEU A 250 12.27 12.72 -13.16
C LEU A 250 11.16 11.96 -12.41
N GLN A 251 11.20 11.91 -11.07
CA GLN A 251 10.14 11.22 -10.31
C GLN A 251 8.83 12.01 -10.37
N VAL A 252 8.90 13.34 -10.41
CA VAL A 252 7.74 14.20 -10.67
C VAL A 252 7.20 13.95 -12.08
N GLN A 253 8.05 13.93 -13.10
CA GLN A 253 7.62 13.63 -14.48
C GLN A 253 6.90 12.28 -14.59
N ILE A 254 7.47 11.23 -14.02
CA ILE A 254 6.88 9.88 -14.00
C ILE A 254 5.55 9.88 -13.23
N ALA A 255 5.49 10.56 -12.07
CA ALA A 255 4.26 10.67 -11.29
C ALA A 255 3.15 11.38 -12.07
N VAL A 256 3.47 12.39 -12.88
CA VAL A 256 2.50 13.10 -13.73
C VAL A 256 1.91 12.16 -14.77
N ILE A 257 2.75 11.32 -15.39
CA ILE A 257 2.32 10.35 -16.40
C ILE A 257 1.32 9.35 -15.79
N TYR A 258 1.66 8.77 -14.64
CA TYR A 258 0.76 7.85 -13.95
C TYR A 258 -0.52 8.54 -13.49
N SER A 259 -0.43 9.77 -12.99
CA SER A 259 -1.61 10.54 -12.53
C SER A 259 -2.55 10.88 -13.68
N ILE A 260 -2.03 11.27 -14.85
CA ILE A 260 -2.81 11.44 -16.08
C ILE A 260 -3.43 10.11 -16.52
N GLY A 261 -2.69 9.01 -16.39
CA GLY A 261 -3.19 7.65 -16.58
C GLY A 261 -4.40 7.34 -15.71
N ASN A 262 -4.32 7.60 -14.41
CA ASN A 262 -5.40 7.35 -13.45
C ASN A 262 -6.64 8.21 -13.73
N ILE A 263 -6.47 9.51 -13.98
CA ILE A 263 -7.58 10.41 -14.36
C ILE A 263 -8.29 9.92 -15.63
N GLY A 264 -7.50 9.43 -16.60
CA GLY A 264 -8.02 8.79 -17.79
C GLY A 264 -8.81 9.72 -18.74
N GLY A 265 -9.69 9.10 -19.53
CA GLY A 265 -10.44 9.79 -20.56
C GLY A 265 -9.67 10.09 -21.85
N SER A 266 -10.36 10.71 -22.81
CA SER A 266 -9.81 10.91 -24.16
C SER A 266 -8.62 11.87 -24.23
N THR A 267 -8.57 12.85 -23.32
CA THR A 267 -7.46 13.81 -23.22
C THR A 267 -6.20 13.13 -22.69
N ALA A 268 -6.30 12.37 -21.59
CA ALA A 268 -5.18 11.59 -21.06
C ALA A 268 -4.58 10.65 -22.11
N ARG A 269 -5.43 9.89 -22.82
CA ARG A 269 -4.97 9.00 -23.91
C ARG A 269 -4.17 9.73 -24.99
N LYS A 270 -4.59 10.93 -25.38
CA LYS A 270 -3.87 11.74 -26.38
C LYS A 270 -2.51 12.19 -25.85
N ILE A 271 -2.46 12.64 -24.60
CA ILE A 271 -1.22 13.07 -23.94
C ILE A 271 -0.24 11.90 -23.85
N LEU A 272 -0.66 10.76 -23.31
CA LEU A 272 0.19 9.57 -23.16
C LEU A 272 0.72 9.07 -24.52
N LYS A 273 -0.11 9.06 -25.57
CA LYS A 273 0.34 8.72 -26.93
C LYS A 273 1.35 9.72 -27.49
N SER A 274 1.24 11.00 -27.13
CA SER A 274 2.22 12.02 -27.52
C SER A 274 3.55 11.81 -26.80
N ILE A 275 3.54 11.44 -25.51
CA ILE A 275 4.75 11.17 -24.72
C ILE A 275 5.51 9.98 -25.30
N ILE A 276 4.83 8.91 -25.69
CA ILE A 276 5.47 7.75 -26.35
C ILE A 276 6.22 8.14 -27.64
N GLN A 277 5.81 9.22 -28.31
CA GLN A 277 6.43 9.68 -29.54
C GLN A 277 7.66 10.58 -29.32
N THR A 278 7.95 11.01 -28.08
CA THR A 278 9.10 11.88 -27.79
C THR A 278 10.43 11.13 -27.80
N GLY A 279 10.40 9.81 -27.56
CA GLY A 279 11.58 8.94 -27.57
C GLY A 279 12.40 8.95 -26.27
N ASP A 280 11.89 9.54 -25.19
CA ASP A 280 12.46 9.35 -23.85
C ASP A 280 12.05 7.97 -23.31
N ILE A 281 13.02 7.08 -23.11
CA ILE A 281 12.79 5.68 -22.75
C ILE A 281 12.01 5.55 -21.43
N LEU A 282 12.35 6.36 -20.42
CA LEU A 282 11.77 6.21 -19.08
C LEU A 282 10.33 6.74 -19.07
N LEU A 283 10.09 7.87 -19.74
CA LEU A 283 8.74 8.42 -19.88
C LEU A 283 7.86 7.56 -20.79
N GLU A 284 8.45 6.95 -21.83
CA GLU A 284 7.76 6.02 -22.71
C GLU A 284 7.27 4.79 -21.96
N GLU A 285 8.09 4.18 -21.10
CA GLU A 285 7.71 3.01 -20.29
C GLU A 285 6.55 3.32 -19.35
N ALA A 286 6.61 4.45 -18.63
CA ALA A 286 5.54 4.91 -17.76
C ALA A 286 4.24 5.19 -18.54
N ALA A 287 4.35 5.82 -19.71
CA ALA A 287 3.20 6.17 -20.55
C ALA A 287 2.55 4.94 -21.18
N ARG A 288 3.34 3.95 -21.62
CA ARG A 288 2.85 2.66 -22.12
C ARG A 288 2.10 1.90 -21.04
N SER A 289 2.69 1.82 -19.84
CA SER A 289 2.07 1.15 -18.69
C SER A 289 0.72 1.78 -18.34
N SER A 290 0.66 3.12 -18.33
CA SER A 290 -0.57 3.88 -18.06
C SER A 290 -1.64 3.67 -19.14
N LEU A 291 -1.27 3.59 -20.42
CA LEU A 291 -2.20 3.30 -21.51
C LEU A 291 -2.75 1.86 -21.44
N ILE A 292 -1.91 0.88 -21.12
CA ILE A 292 -2.35 -0.52 -20.97
C ILE A 292 -3.38 -0.63 -19.83
N ALA A 293 -3.13 0.03 -18.70
CA ALA A 293 -4.07 0.07 -17.59
C ALA A 293 -5.42 0.68 -18.00
N LEU A 294 -5.40 1.79 -18.75
CA LEU A 294 -6.62 2.43 -19.28
C LEU A 294 -7.40 1.52 -20.26
N GLU A 295 -6.71 0.80 -21.13
CA GLU A 295 -7.33 -0.12 -22.09
C GLU A 295 -7.96 -1.33 -21.36
N THR A 296 -7.32 -1.81 -20.30
CA THR A 296 -7.83 -2.92 -19.47
C THR A 296 -9.11 -2.52 -18.72
N LEU A 297 -9.20 -1.26 -18.26
CA LEU A 297 -10.40 -0.73 -17.61
C LEU A 297 -11.57 -0.55 -18.59
N ASP A 298 -11.29 -0.15 -19.83
CA ASP A 298 -12.31 0.02 -20.87
C ASP A 298 -12.84 -1.31 -21.43
N ASP A 299 -12.02 -2.38 -21.41
CA ASP A 299 -12.39 -3.72 -21.86
C ASP A 299 -11.96 -4.81 -20.85
N PRO A 300 -12.69 -5.00 -19.73
CA PRO A 300 -12.33 -5.97 -18.69
C PRO A 300 -12.42 -7.44 -19.14
N ILE A 301 -13.02 -7.70 -20.33
CA ILE A 301 -13.35 -9.05 -20.83
C ILE A 301 -12.71 -9.28 -22.22
N GLY A 302 -11.83 -8.39 -22.70
CA GLY A 302 -11.20 -8.43 -24.02
C GLY A 302 -10.16 -9.55 -24.26
N VAL A 303 -10.32 -10.70 -23.61
CA VAL A 303 -9.63 -11.95 -23.93
C VAL A 303 -10.69 -12.95 -24.42
N GLU A 304 -11.05 -12.84 -25.70
CA GLU A 304 -11.63 -13.96 -26.46
C GLU A 304 -10.54 -14.73 -27.22
#